data_AF-A0A0K0D1R5-F1
#
_entry.id   AF-A0A0K0D1R5-F1
#
_cell.length_a   1.000
_cell.length_b   1.000
_cell.length_c   1.000
_cell.angle_alpha   90.00
_cell.angle_beta   90.00
_cell.angle_gamma   90.00
#
_symmetry.space_group_name_H-M   'P 1'
#
loop_
_entity.id
_entity.type
_entity.pdbx_description
1 polymer ?
#
loop_
_entity_poly.entity_id
_entity_poly.type
_entity_poly.pdbx_seq_one_letter_code
_entity_poly.pdbx_strand_id
1 'polypeptide(L)'
;MTLPSDHWRIQGKKLGLDEWLLSELVERKYTKAKLNNSQGGEMNDTEIQILQDEIKSLGDQIRALKAEKADSALVKEKIAAMLEKKKLLGDGQSEQGKFVLKTPKGTRDYGPKSMAIRESVLKVVTDTFKRHGAETIDTPVFELRDVLMGKYGEEGGKLVYDLQDQGGELLSLRYDLTLFYKLYKHSFSYSMRWNVVMLESISCPDHKSRWRA
;
A
#
# COMPACT_ATOMS: atom_id res chain seq x y z
N MET A 1 -5.09 39.01 16.89
CA MET A 1 -5.78 37.74 16.63
C MET A 1 -4.73 36.69 16.28
N THR A 2 -4.36 35.90 17.28
CA THR A 2 -3.52 34.69 17.18
C THR A 2 -3.97 33.80 18.33
N LEU A 3 -4.47 32.60 17.98
CA LEU A 3 -4.98 31.60 18.93
C LEU A 3 -3.83 30.99 19.74
N PRO A 4 -3.99 30.71 21.04
CA PRO A 4 -2.99 29.96 21.82
C PRO A 4 -3.11 28.46 21.58
N SER A 5 -1.97 27.80 21.38
CA SER A 5 -1.84 26.35 21.24
C SER A 5 -2.04 25.63 22.59
N ASP A 6 -2.95 24.66 22.59
CA ASP A 6 -3.25 23.80 23.72
C ASP A 6 -2.04 22.98 24.19
N HIS A 7 -1.79 23.07 25.49
CA HIS A 7 -0.86 22.23 26.24
C HIS A 7 -1.48 20.86 26.47
N TRP A 8 -0.96 19.81 25.84
CA TRP A 8 -1.19 18.44 26.32
C TRP A 8 -0.19 18.13 27.44
N ARG A 9 -0.71 17.86 28.65
CA ARG A 9 0.08 17.46 29.81
C ARG A 9 -0.17 15.97 30.06
N ILE A 10 0.70 15.10 29.54
CA ILE A 10 0.68 13.67 29.88
C ILE A 10 1.27 13.50 31.29
N GLN A 11 0.46 13.02 32.23
CA GLN A 11 0.93 12.57 33.53
C GLN A 11 1.59 11.19 33.38
N GLY A 12 2.93 11.16 33.39
CA GLY A 12 3.71 9.92 33.52
C GLY A 12 3.96 9.59 34.98
N LYS A 13 3.48 8.41 35.43
CA LYS A 13 3.85 7.80 36.72
C LYS A 13 5.34 7.43 36.72
N LYS A 14 6.03 7.72 37.82
CA LYS A 14 7.42 7.36 38.08
C LYS A 14 7.50 5.87 38.42
N LEU A 15 8.03 5.04 37.52
CA LEU A 15 8.52 3.68 37.81
C LEU A 15 10.04 3.64 37.60
N GLY A 16 10.71 2.81 38.41
CA GLY A 16 12.09 3.00 38.83
C GLY A 16 13.19 2.58 37.86
N LEU A 17 14.37 3.14 38.12
CA LEU A 17 15.74 2.74 37.78
C LEU A 17 15.98 1.44 36.95
N ASP A 18 15.65 1.44 35.66
CA ASP A 18 16.29 0.57 34.64
C ASP A 18 16.27 1.13 33.20
N GLU A 19 15.63 2.26 32.92
CA GLU A 19 15.58 2.88 31.56
C GLU A 19 16.86 3.61 31.11
N TRP A 20 17.73 4.04 32.05
CA TRP A 20 18.94 4.81 31.71
C TRP A 20 20.02 3.98 31.02
N LEU A 21 20.16 2.70 31.39
CA LEU A 21 21.15 1.80 30.78
C LEU A 21 20.75 1.40 29.35
N LEU A 22 19.44 1.34 29.08
CA LEU A 22 18.90 1.01 27.76
C LEU A 22 19.04 2.18 26.77
N SER A 23 18.82 3.43 27.19
CA SER A 23 19.03 4.58 26.31
C SER A 23 20.50 4.76 25.94
N GLU A 24 21.42 4.60 26.89
CA GLU A 24 22.86 4.73 26.63
C GLU A 24 23.38 3.58 25.74
N LEU A 25 22.85 2.35 25.89
CA LEU A 25 23.17 1.22 25.01
C LEU A 25 22.63 1.43 23.59
N VAL A 26 21.44 2.02 23.44
CA VAL A 26 20.85 2.33 22.13
C VAL A 26 21.65 3.45 21.44
N GLU A 27 22.02 4.51 22.15
CA GLU A 27 22.85 5.59 21.60
C GLU A 27 24.26 5.13 21.23
N ARG A 28 24.89 4.25 22.04
CA ARG A 28 26.18 3.62 21.70
C ARG A 28 26.09 2.70 20.49
N LYS A 29 25.00 1.94 20.33
CA LYS A 29 24.78 1.12 19.12
C LYS A 29 24.54 1.99 17.89
N TYR A 30 23.78 3.09 18.03
CA TYR A 30 23.49 4.00 16.94
C TYR A 30 24.72 4.79 16.47
N THR A 31 25.56 5.28 17.40
CA THR A 31 26.81 5.96 17.07
C THR A 31 27.86 5.04 16.46
N LYS A 32 27.96 3.78 16.93
CA LYS A 32 28.87 2.78 16.34
C LYS A 32 28.43 2.36 14.93
N ALA A 33 27.13 2.30 14.67
CA ALA A 33 26.59 2.10 13.31
C ALA A 33 26.89 3.30 12.39
N LYS A 34 26.81 4.53 12.92
CA LYS A 34 27.11 5.76 12.17
C LYS A 34 28.60 5.91 11.82
N LEU A 35 29.50 5.53 12.73
CA LEU A 35 30.96 5.51 12.50
C LEU A 35 31.39 4.39 11.54
N ASN A 36 30.76 3.22 11.61
CA ASN A 36 30.99 2.13 10.67
C ASN A 36 30.47 2.46 9.26
N ASN A 37 29.45 3.31 9.14
CA ASN A 37 28.91 3.76 7.84
C ASN A 37 29.76 4.86 7.17
N SER A 38 30.69 5.48 7.89
CA SER A 38 31.63 6.48 7.36
C SER A 38 32.99 5.91 6.94
N GLN A 39 33.20 4.60 7.09
CA GLN A 39 34.42 3.89 6.65
C GLN A 39 34.17 2.90 5.50
N GLY A 40 33.11 3.11 4.72
CA GLY A 40 33.05 2.58 3.35
C GLY A 40 33.67 3.62 2.44
N GLY A 41 34.77 3.30 1.76
CA GLY A 41 35.33 4.20 0.74
C GLY A 41 34.29 4.42 -0.35
N GLU A 42 33.65 5.59 -0.35
CA GLU A 42 32.89 6.08 -1.50
C GLU A 42 33.89 6.27 -2.65
N MET A 43 33.68 5.55 -3.75
CA MET A 43 34.42 5.79 -5.00
C MET A 43 34.23 7.25 -5.41
N ASN A 44 35.32 7.91 -5.79
CA ASN A 44 35.26 9.31 -6.21
C ASN A 44 34.36 9.45 -7.45
N ASP A 45 33.59 10.53 -7.57
CA ASP A 45 32.71 10.78 -8.72
C ASP A 45 33.43 10.67 -10.08
N THR A 46 34.74 10.96 -10.10
CA THR A 46 35.62 10.79 -11.26
C THR A 46 35.83 9.33 -11.64
N GLU A 47 35.96 8.43 -10.66
CA GLU A 47 36.12 6.98 -10.87
C GLU A 47 34.82 6.35 -11.37
N ILE A 48 33.68 6.83 -10.88
CA ILE A 48 32.34 6.44 -11.35
C ILE A 48 32.17 6.83 -12.82
N GLN A 49 32.56 8.05 -13.20
CA GLN A 49 32.46 8.53 -14.58
C GLN A 49 33.35 7.71 -15.53
N ILE A 50 34.59 7.42 -15.13
CA ILE A 50 35.52 6.60 -15.93
C ILE A 50 34.93 5.20 -16.16
N LEU A 51 34.39 4.56 -15.12
CA LEU A 51 33.77 3.25 -15.23
C LEU A 51 32.51 3.26 -16.12
N GLN A 52 31.72 4.33 -16.09
CA GLN A 52 30.56 4.50 -16.98
C GLN A 52 30.99 4.60 -18.45
N ASP A 53 32.04 5.36 -18.75
CA ASP A 53 32.58 5.51 -20.11
C ASP A 53 33.19 4.20 -20.63
N GLU A 54 33.84 3.43 -19.76
CA GLU A 54 34.35 2.09 -20.10
C GLU A 54 33.22 1.10 -20.40
N ILE A 55 32.13 1.11 -19.63
CA ILE A 55 30.95 0.26 -19.89
C ILE A 55 30.31 0.64 -21.23
N LYS A 56 30.23 1.94 -21.54
CA LYS A 56 29.69 2.44 -22.81
C LYS A 56 30.54 1.96 -23.99
N SER A 57 31.85 2.10 -23.90
CA SER A 57 32.81 1.62 -24.91
C SER A 57 32.71 0.10 -25.12
N LEU A 58 32.61 -0.69 -24.05
CA LEU A 58 32.38 -2.13 -24.14
C LEU A 58 31.04 -2.47 -24.80
N GLY A 59 29.99 -1.71 -24.51
CA GLY A 59 28.68 -1.84 -25.14
C GLY A 59 28.71 -1.57 -26.65
N ASP A 60 29.50 -0.58 -27.09
CA ASP A 60 29.68 -0.23 -28.50
C ASP A 60 30.49 -1.31 -29.25
N GLN A 61 31.54 -1.86 -28.63
CA GLN A 61 32.31 -3.00 -29.15
C GLN A 61 31.44 -4.24 -29.32
N ILE A 62 30.57 -4.55 -28.35
CA ILE A 62 29.63 -5.68 -28.45
C ILE A 62 28.64 -5.49 -29.61
N ARG A 63 28.17 -4.25 -29.84
CA ARG A 63 27.27 -3.93 -30.95
C ARG A 63 27.97 -4.07 -32.30
N ALA A 64 29.22 -3.61 -32.41
CA ALA A 64 30.04 -3.78 -33.61
C ALA A 64 30.32 -5.27 -33.91
N LEU A 65 30.76 -6.04 -32.91
CA LEU A 65 31.04 -7.48 -33.06
C LEU A 65 29.79 -8.29 -33.41
N LYS A 66 28.61 -7.91 -32.89
CA LYS A 66 27.34 -8.52 -33.29
C LYS A 66 26.92 -8.14 -34.71
N ALA A 67 27.21 -6.92 -35.16
CA ALA A 67 26.93 -6.47 -36.53
C ALA A 67 27.83 -7.18 -37.56
N GLU A 68 29.10 -7.44 -37.20
CA GLU A 68 30.07 -8.15 -38.04
C GLU A 68 29.90 -9.69 -38.02
N LYS A 69 28.91 -10.22 -37.27
CA LYS A 69 28.70 -11.67 -37.07
C LYS A 69 29.97 -12.40 -36.62
N ALA A 70 30.75 -11.75 -35.75
CA ALA A 70 31.97 -12.32 -35.18
C ALA A 70 31.68 -13.55 -34.30
N ASP A 71 32.74 -14.26 -33.93
CA ASP A 71 32.67 -15.48 -33.13
C ASP A 71 31.86 -15.28 -31.83
N SER A 72 30.89 -16.16 -31.60
CA SER A 72 29.99 -16.16 -30.45
C SER A 72 30.75 -16.27 -29.12
N ALA A 73 31.94 -16.89 -29.12
CA ALA A 73 32.81 -16.97 -27.95
C ALA A 73 33.32 -15.59 -27.53
N LEU A 74 33.78 -14.78 -28.49
CA LEU A 74 34.33 -13.44 -28.26
C LEU A 74 33.26 -12.46 -27.77
N VAL A 75 32.04 -12.59 -28.29
CA VAL A 75 30.89 -11.77 -27.86
C VAL A 75 30.51 -12.09 -26.41
N LYS A 76 30.55 -13.36 -25.99
CA LYS A 76 30.26 -13.77 -24.60
C LYS A 76 31.31 -13.29 -23.62
N GLU A 77 32.59 -13.36 -23.99
CA GLU A 77 33.70 -12.84 -23.17
C GLU A 77 33.53 -11.33 -22.89
N LYS A 78 33.21 -10.54 -23.93
CA LYS A 78 33.00 -9.10 -23.80
C LYS A 78 31.74 -8.75 -23.00
N ILE A 79 30.68 -9.57 -23.07
CA ILE A 79 29.47 -9.43 -22.24
C ILE A 79 29.79 -9.72 -20.76
N ALA A 80 30.58 -10.75 -20.47
CA ALA A 80 31.00 -11.06 -19.11
C ALA A 80 31.86 -9.93 -18.51
N ALA A 81 32.80 -9.38 -19.29
CA ALA A 81 33.61 -8.24 -18.88
C ALA A 81 32.78 -6.97 -18.61
N MET A 82 31.75 -6.70 -19.42
CA MET A 82 30.82 -5.60 -19.19
C MET A 82 29.98 -5.81 -17.92
N LEU A 83 29.54 -7.05 -17.67
CA LEU A 83 28.72 -7.39 -16.50
C LEU A 83 29.51 -7.22 -15.19
N GLU A 84 30.78 -7.62 -15.17
CA GLU A 84 31.69 -7.40 -14.03
C GLU A 84 31.88 -5.92 -13.73
N LYS A 85 32.15 -5.08 -14.76
CA LYS A 85 32.27 -3.63 -14.58
C LYS A 85 30.97 -2.97 -14.13
N LYS A 86 29.82 -3.49 -14.56
CA LYS A 86 28.51 -3.02 -14.11
C LYS A 86 28.24 -3.32 -12.64
N LYS A 87 28.71 -4.45 -12.12
CA LYS A 87 28.61 -4.78 -10.67
C LYS A 87 29.42 -3.81 -9.81
N LEU A 88 30.59 -3.39 -10.28
CA LEU A 88 31.46 -2.45 -9.57
C LEU A 88 30.87 -1.05 -9.44
N LEU A 89 29.99 -0.66 -10.36
CA LEU A 89 29.33 0.65 -10.33
C LEU A 89 28.20 0.72 -9.28
N GLY A 90 27.86 -0.40 -8.65
CA GLY A 90 26.62 -0.55 -7.89
C GLY A 90 25.40 -0.33 -8.80
N ASP A 91 24.22 -0.74 -8.36
CA ASP A 91 22.97 -0.35 -9.03
C ASP A 91 22.64 1.14 -8.76
N GLY A 92 23.63 2.02 -8.96
CA GLY A 92 23.59 3.47 -8.69
C GLY A 92 22.75 4.26 -9.69
N GLN A 93 21.93 3.59 -10.49
CA GLN A 93 20.70 4.21 -10.95
C GLN A 93 19.75 4.11 -9.77
N SER A 94 19.55 5.21 -9.05
CA SER A 94 18.31 5.38 -8.29
C SER A 94 17.20 4.87 -9.20
N GLU A 95 16.57 3.76 -8.84
CA GLU A 95 15.47 3.24 -9.63
C GLU A 95 14.43 4.36 -9.66
N GLN A 96 14.44 5.18 -10.70
CA GLN A 96 13.26 5.85 -11.19
C GLN A 96 12.43 4.73 -11.77
N GLY A 97 11.95 3.87 -10.87
CA GLY A 97 11.21 2.67 -11.15
C GLY A 97 10.06 3.12 -12.01
N LYS A 98 9.98 2.57 -13.21
CA LYS A 98 8.88 2.80 -14.14
C LYS A 98 7.59 2.75 -13.34
N PHE A 99 6.97 3.91 -13.09
CA PHE A 99 5.80 3.99 -12.25
C PHE A 99 4.65 3.32 -12.99
N VAL A 100 4.40 2.06 -12.66
CA VAL A 100 3.30 1.31 -13.25
C VAL A 100 2.04 1.68 -12.49
N LEU A 101 1.19 2.47 -13.14
CA LEU A 101 -0.18 2.71 -12.70
C LEU A 101 -0.95 1.39 -12.73
N LYS A 102 -1.09 0.77 -11.57
CA LYS A 102 -1.80 -0.50 -11.40
C LYS A 102 -2.88 -0.32 -10.34
N THR A 103 -4.07 -0.83 -10.62
CA THR A 103 -5.13 -0.89 -9.62
C THR A 103 -4.77 -1.88 -8.50
N PRO A 104 -5.21 -1.63 -7.25
CA PRO A 104 -5.05 -2.58 -6.17
C PRO A 104 -5.59 -3.97 -6.55
N LYS A 105 -4.93 -5.02 -6.09
CA LYS A 105 -5.32 -6.40 -6.41
C LYS A 105 -6.77 -6.65 -5.99
N GLY A 106 -7.57 -7.22 -6.90
CA GLY A 106 -8.98 -7.49 -6.65
C GLY A 106 -9.92 -6.31 -6.93
N THR A 107 -9.39 -5.14 -7.29
CA THR A 107 -10.19 -3.98 -7.73
C THR A 107 -10.18 -3.86 -9.25
N ARG A 108 -11.25 -3.28 -9.82
CA ARG A 108 -11.42 -3.10 -11.26
C ARG A 108 -12.06 -1.75 -11.54
N ASP A 109 -11.53 -1.06 -12.54
CA ASP A 109 -12.12 0.17 -13.06
C ASP A 109 -13.27 -0.14 -14.02
N TYR A 110 -14.34 0.66 -13.94
CA TYR A 110 -15.48 0.57 -14.84
C TYR A 110 -15.44 1.75 -15.82
N GLY A 111 -15.20 1.46 -17.10
CA GLY A 111 -15.28 2.46 -18.17
C GLY A 111 -16.72 2.85 -18.52
N PRO A 112 -16.93 3.84 -19.40
CA PRO A 112 -18.25 4.41 -19.70
C PRO A 112 -19.29 3.38 -20.13
N LYS A 113 -18.92 2.44 -21.02
CA LYS A 113 -19.81 1.39 -21.50
C LYS A 113 -20.26 0.44 -20.37
N SER A 114 -19.33 0.04 -19.50
CA SER A 114 -19.66 -0.83 -18.36
C SER A 114 -20.45 -0.10 -17.28
N MET A 115 -20.20 1.20 -17.07
CA MET A 115 -20.97 2.02 -16.14
C MET A 115 -22.41 2.21 -16.61
N ALA A 116 -22.63 2.47 -17.89
CA ALA A 116 -23.99 2.58 -18.44
C ALA A 116 -24.83 1.30 -18.21
N ILE A 117 -24.22 0.13 -18.38
CA ILE A 117 -24.89 -1.16 -18.10
C ILE A 117 -25.16 -1.29 -16.59
N ARG A 118 -24.17 -0.99 -15.75
CA ARG A 118 -24.31 -1.06 -14.29
C ARG A 118 -25.44 -0.14 -13.79
N GLU A 119 -25.48 1.10 -14.26
CA GLU A 119 -26.51 2.07 -13.91
C GLU A 119 -27.90 1.60 -14.36
N SER A 120 -28.02 1.06 -15.57
CA SER A 120 -29.27 0.50 -16.07
C SER A 120 -29.78 -0.62 -15.15
N VAL A 121 -28.91 -1.53 -14.70
CA VAL A 121 -29.28 -2.62 -13.78
C VAL A 121 -29.66 -2.08 -12.40
N LEU A 122 -28.83 -1.20 -11.83
CA LEU A 122 -29.09 -0.58 -10.52
C LEU A 122 -30.40 0.22 -10.50
N LYS A 123 -30.76 0.86 -11.61
CA LYS A 123 -32.02 1.58 -11.77
C LYS A 123 -33.22 0.64 -11.66
N VAL A 124 -33.21 -0.48 -12.38
CA VAL A 124 -34.31 -1.47 -12.33
C VAL A 124 -34.50 -2.02 -10.92
N VAL A 125 -33.39 -2.32 -10.23
CA VAL A 125 -33.41 -2.82 -8.86
C VAL A 125 -33.97 -1.76 -7.91
N THR A 126 -33.44 -0.54 -7.97
CA THR A 126 -33.89 0.59 -7.14
C THR A 126 -35.36 0.91 -7.36
N ASP A 127 -35.82 0.98 -8.62
CA ASP A 127 -37.22 1.27 -8.96
C ASP A 127 -38.16 0.17 -8.44
N THR A 128 -37.71 -1.08 -8.44
CA THR A 128 -38.48 -2.19 -7.86
C THR A 128 -38.62 -2.04 -6.35
N PHE A 129 -37.53 -1.78 -5.63
CA PHE A 129 -37.58 -1.56 -4.18
C PHE A 129 -38.42 -0.33 -3.80
N LYS A 130 -38.29 0.78 -4.56
CA LYS A 130 -39.12 1.98 -4.36
C LYS A 130 -40.61 1.71 -4.52
N ARG A 131 -41.01 0.88 -5.49
CA ARG A 131 -42.41 0.45 -5.65
C ARG A 131 -42.94 -0.35 -4.45
N HIS A 132 -42.06 -1.01 -3.70
CA HIS A 132 -42.40 -1.68 -2.43
C HIS A 132 -42.28 -0.77 -1.20
N GLY A 133 -42.18 0.56 -1.39
CA GLY A 133 -42.08 1.54 -0.31
C GLY A 133 -40.72 1.54 0.38
N ALA A 134 -39.66 1.07 -0.30
CA ALA A 134 -38.32 1.13 0.26
C ALA A 134 -37.69 2.52 0.09
N GLU A 135 -37.00 2.97 1.14
CA GLU A 135 -36.20 4.18 1.12
C GLU A 135 -34.71 3.86 0.98
N THR A 136 -33.98 4.75 0.31
CA THR A 136 -32.53 4.63 0.12
C THR A 136 -31.81 5.32 1.25
N ILE A 137 -30.86 4.63 1.87
CA ILE A 137 -29.92 5.23 2.83
C ILE A 137 -28.50 5.00 2.34
N ASP A 138 -27.58 5.81 2.83
CA ASP A 138 -26.14 5.67 2.62
C ASP A 138 -25.46 5.73 3.98
N THR A 139 -24.46 4.89 4.18
CA THR A 139 -23.70 4.78 5.43
C THR A 139 -22.21 4.82 5.12
N PRO A 140 -21.36 5.33 6.03
CA PRO A 140 -19.92 5.34 5.81
C PRO A 140 -19.35 3.97 5.39
N VAL A 141 -18.29 4.00 4.58
CA VAL A 141 -17.65 2.78 4.04
C VAL A 141 -16.85 2.02 5.10
N PHE A 142 -16.45 2.72 6.15
CA PHE A 142 -15.69 2.19 7.27
C PHE A 142 -16.47 2.35 8.57
N GLU A 143 -16.16 1.48 9.53
CA GLU A 143 -16.72 1.50 10.89
C GLU A 143 -15.59 1.17 11.88
N LEU A 144 -15.85 1.38 13.16
CA LEU A 144 -14.96 0.96 14.23
C LEU A 144 -14.69 -0.55 14.14
N ARG A 145 -13.41 -0.92 14.15
CA ARG A 145 -12.96 -2.31 14.08
C ARG A 145 -13.62 -3.18 15.15
N ASP A 146 -13.71 -2.68 16.37
CA ASP A 146 -14.29 -3.39 17.52
C ASP A 146 -15.76 -3.78 17.29
N VAL A 147 -16.51 -2.93 16.59
CA VAL A 147 -17.92 -3.18 16.27
C VAL A 147 -18.06 -4.31 15.26
N LEU A 148 -17.16 -4.38 14.27
CA LEU A 148 -17.14 -5.46 13.28
C LEU A 148 -16.68 -6.80 13.92
N MET A 149 -15.62 -6.77 14.72
CA MET A 149 -15.11 -7.95 15.42
C MET A 149 -16.14 -8.54 16.39
N GLY A 150 -16.94 -7.70 17.06
CA GLY A 150 -18.00 -8.16 17.96
C GLY A 150 -19.11 -8.98 17.29
N LYS A 151 -19.25 -8.95 15.96
CA LYS A 151 -20.28 -9.72 15.22
C LYS A 151 -19.77 -11.00 14.60
N TYR A 152 -18.58 -10.94 14.01
CA TYR A 152 -18.01 -12.07 13.27
C TYR A 152 -16.99 -12.87 14.08
N GLY A 153 -16.69 -12.44 15.30
CA GLY A 153 -15.71 -13.08 16.18
C GLY A 153 -14.29 -13.00 15.61
N GLU A 154 -13.38 -13.80 16.18
CA GLU A 154 -11.96 -13.83 15.77
C GLU A 154 -11.76 -14.30 14.32
N GLU A 155 -12.60 -15.22 13.84
CA GLU A 155 -12.56 -15.69 12.44
C GLU A 155 -13.03 -14.62 11.44
N GLY A 156 -13.86 -13.69 11.89
CA GLY A 156 -14.34 -12.56 11.11
C GLY A 156 -13.28 -11.53 10.74
N GLY A 157 -12.26 -11.37 11.58
CA GLY A 157 -11.16 -10.44 11.33
C GLY A 157 -10.38 -10.76 10.05
N LYS A 158 -10.36 -12.03 9.62
CA LYS A 158 -9.70 -12.47 8.38
C LYS A 158 -10.41 -11.97 7.11
N LEU A 159 -11.69 -11.62 7.23
CA LEU A 159 -12.55 -11.22 6.11
C LEU A 159 -12.75 -9.71 6.03
N VAL A 160 -12.15 -8.95 6.93
CA VAL A 160 -12.31 -7.50 7.03
C VAL A 160 -11.00 -6.82 6.62
N TYR A 161 -11.09 -5.70 5.90
CA TYR A 161 -9.93 -4.89 5.54
C TYR A 161 -9.72 -3.79 6.58
N ASP A 162 -8.63 -3.89 7.33
CA ASP A 162 -8.24 -2.87 8.32
C ASP A 162 -7.53 -1.68 7.65
N LEU A 163 -7.82 -0.48 8.12
CA LEU A 163 -7.10 0.73 7.75
C LEU A 163 -5.86 0.88 8.63
N GLN A 164 -4.86 1.59 8.10
CA GLN A 164 -3.64 1.89 8.83
C GLN A 164 -3.95 2.82 10.02
N ASP A 165 -3.43 2.48 11.19
CA ASP A 165 -3.53 3.33 12.38
C ASP A 165 -2.73 4.63 12.18
N GLN A 166 -3.38 5.76 12.45
CA GLN A 166 -2.84 7.11 12.38
C GLN A 166 -2.85 7.82 13.75
N GLY A 167 -2.88 7.05 14.84
CA GLY A 167 -2.94 7.55 16.22
C GLY A 167 -4.35 7.93 16.68
N GLY A 168 -5.37 7.45 15.97
CA GLY A 168 -6.78 7.72 16.22
C GLY A 168 -7.55 6.44 16.50
N GLU A 169 -8.78 6.39 15.99
CA GLU A 169 -9.63 5.21 16.11
C GLU A 169 -9.22 4.13 15.10
N LEU A 170 -9.29 2.87 15.51
CA LEU A 170 -9.07 1.73 14.61
C LEU A 170 -10.30 1.52 13.74
N LEU A 171 -10.12 1.71 12.43
CA LEU A 171 -11.18 1.63 11.44
C LEU A 171 -10.97 0.46 10.49
N SER A 172 -12.07 -0.08 10.00
CA SER A 172 -12.08 -1.19 9.06
C SER A 172 -13.17 -1.00 8.03
N LEU A 173 -12.93 -1.43 6.79
CA LEU A 173 -13.91 -1.38 5.70
C LEU A 173 -15.03 -2.39 5.92
N ARG A 174 -16.23 -2.02 5.48
CA ARG A 174 -17.41 -2.88 5.55
C ARG A 174 -17.25 -4.16 4.72
N TYR A 175 -17.60 -5.27 5.37
CA TYR A 175 -17.72 -6.58 4.74
C TYR A 175 -19.15 -6.87 4.25
N ASP A 176 -20.16 -6.44 5.02
CA ASP A 176 -21.57 -6.56 4.65
C ASP A 176 -22.35 -5.26 4.89
N LEU A 177 -23.58 -5.21 4.40
CA LEU A 177 -24.50 -4.09 4.62
C LEU A 177 -25.44 -4.31 5.82
N THR A 178 -25.57 -5.55 6.29
CA THR A 178 -26.54 -5.92 7.34
C THR A 178 -26.15 -5.36 8.70
N LEU A 179 -24.85 -5.40 9.02
CA LEU A 179 -24.34 -4.83 10.26
C LEU A 179 -24.51 -3.31 10.28
N PHE A 180 -24.14 -2.65 9.18
CA PHE A 180 -24.27 -1.20 9.03
C PHE A 180 -25.73 -0.75 9.14
N TYR A 181 -26.66 -1.51 8.54
CA TYR A 181 -28.10 -1.26 8.72
C TYR A 181 -28.55 -1.34 10.18
N LYS A 182 -28.04 -2.31 10.95
CA LYS A 182 -28.36 -2.45 12.38
C LYS A 182 -27.83 -1.28 13.20
N LEU A 183 -26.60 -0.84 12.92
CA LEU A 183 -25.99 0.32 13.58
C LEU A 183 -26.77 1.59 13.27
N TYR A 184 -27.10 1.82 11.99
CA TYR A 184 -27.96 2.93 11.58
C TYR A 184 -29.29 2.93 12.35
N LYS A 185 -29.98 1.79 12.42
CA LYS A 185 -31.22 1.68 13.20
C LYS A 185 -31.04 1.98 14.68
N HIS A 186 -29.95 1.50 15.27
CA HIS A 186 -29.65 1.69 16.69
C HIS A 186 -29.37 3.16 17.00
N SER A 187 -28.54 3.83 16.20
CA SER A 187 -28.16 5.24 16.40
C SER A 187 -29.33 6.21 16.29
N PHE A 188 -30.33 5.90 15.48
CA PHE A 188 -31.48 6.78 15.29
C PHE A 188 -32.73 6.36 16.07
N SER A 189 -32.65 5.35 16.95
CA SER A 189 -33.75 4.89 17.80
C SER A 189 -35.07 4.66 17.02
N TYR A 190 -34.97 4.13 15.79
CA TYR A 190 -36.15 3.99 14.93
C TYR A 190 -37.02 2.80 15.36
N SER A 191 -38.24 3.10 15.82
CA SER A 191 -39.25 2.12 16.25
C SER A 191 -40.15 1.60 15.10
N MET A 192 -39.95 2.03 13.85
CA MET A 192 -40.84 1.69 12.73
C MET A 192 -40.27 0.64 11.75
N ARG A 193 -41.17 -0.12 11.14
CA ARG A 193 -40.89 -1.14 10.10
C ARG A 193 -40.60 -0.44 8.77
N TRP A 194 -39.35 -0.02 8.57
CA TRP A 194 -38.88 0.56 7.32
C TRP A 194 -38.40 -0.51 6.34
N ASN A 195 -38.88 -0.44 5.10
CA ASN A 195 -38.25 -1.10 3.96
C ASN A 195 -37.08 -0.20 3.54
N VAL A 196 -35.85 -0.72 3.55
CA VAL A 196 -34.65 0.06 3.18
C VAL A 196 -33.87 -0.71 2.14
N VAL A 197 -33.37 -0.02 1.12
CA VAL A 197 -32.48 -0.58 0.11
C VAL A 197 -31.12 0.13 0.16
N MET A 198 -30.05 -0.66 0.22
CA MET A 198 -28.66 -0.21 0.07
C MET A 198 -28.02 -0.99 -1.08
N LEU A 199 -27.39 -0.27 -2.02
CA LEU A 199 -26.70 -0.84 -3.17
C LEU A 199 -25.30 -0.25 -3.26
N GLU A 200 -24.36 -0.86 -2.56
CA GLU A 200 -23.02 -0.32 -2.40
C GLU A 200 -21.94 -1.40 -2.56
N SER A 201 -20.72 -0.94 -2.86
CA SER A 201 -19.55 -1.82 -2.90
C SER A 201 -19.17 -2.25 -1.48
N ILE A 202 -18.91 -3.55 -1.31
CA ILE A 202 -18.35 -4.17 -0.11
C ILE A 202 -16.92 -4.64 -0.37
N SER A 203 -16.13 -4.78 0.68
CA SER A 203 -14.75 -5.24 0.59
C SER A 203 -14.62 -6.65 1.20
N CYS A 204 -13.83 -7.52 0.56
CA CYS A 204 -13.55 -8.86 1.07
C CYS A 204 -12.10 -9.24 0.69
N PRO A 205 -11.21 -9.48 1.67
CA PRO A 205 -9.88 -10.01 1.41
C PRO A 205 -9.97 -11.48 1.01
N ASP A 206 -9.96 -11.75 -0.31
CA ASP A 206 -9.88 -13.13 -0.79
C ASP A 206 -8.42 -13.59 -0.87
N HIS A 207 -8.07 -14.58 -0.04
CA HIS A 207 -6.74 -15.22 -0.04
C HIS A 207 -6.62 -16.29 -1.16
N LYS A 208 -7.72 -16.70 -1.81
CA LYS A 208 -7.72 -17.68 -2.91
C LYS A 208 -7.67 -16.96 -4.25
N SER A 209 -6.44 -16.59 -4.62
CA SER A 209 -6.08 -16.18 -5.98
C SER A 209 -6.47 -17.23 -7.03
N ARG A 210 -7.67 -17.12 -7.60
CA ARG A 210 -8.01 -17.77 -8.87
C ARG A 210 -9.03 -16.97 -9.68
N TRP A 211 -8.69 -15.74 -10.00
CA TRP A 211 -9.28 -15.07 -11.15
C TRP A 211 -8.51 -15.51 -12.39
N ARG A 212 -9.03 -16.50 -13.14
CA ARG A 212 -8.64 -16.68 -14.54
C ARG A 212 -9.30 -15.54 -15.32
N ALA A 213 -8.49 -14.81 -16.09
CA ALA A 213 -8.95 -13.84 -17.07
C ALA A 213 -9.83 -14.51 -18.13
#